data_AF-A0A1F9VNK6-F1
#
_entry.id   AF-A0A1F9VNK6-F1
#
_cell.length_a   1.000
_cell.length_b   1.000
_cell.length_c   1.000
_cell.angle_alpha   90.00
_cell.angle_beta   90.00
_cell.angle_gamma   90.00
#
_symmetry.space_group_name_H-M   'P 1'
#
loop_
_entity.id
_entity.type
_entity.pdbx_description
1 polymer ?
#
loop_
_entity_poly.entity_id
_entity_poly.type
_entity_poly.pdbx_seq_one_letter_code
_entity_poly.pdbx_strand_id
1 'polypeptide(L)'
;MMKQASLLLAGLMLAHPIGLFAAETMKVPTGTPITLSLMETVSSKTAEVGQRVRFTVDSDVLVGGKILIKKGASAWGEVTAASAAGMAGIAGALTISLQIVEAIDGTMIPISSTKGAKGESKLAQSVAITALCCIFAIFMKGEDVTFQTGSIYSAYVLAPVEIKID
;
A
#
# COMPACT_ATOMS: atom_id res chain seq x y z
N MET A 1 -42.64 72.84 -9.93
CA MET A 1 -41.16 72.81 -10.01
C MET A 1 -40.70 71.56 -9.27
N MET A 2 -40.73 70.40 -9.91
CA MET A 2 -39.61 69.74 -10.63
C MET A 2 -38.53 69.14 -9.69
N LYS A 3 -38.23 67.85 -9.95
CA LYS A 3 -37.22 66.92 -9.37
C LYS A 3 -37.82 65.96 -8.33
N GLN A 4 -37.81 64.63 -8.50
CA GLN A 4 -36.93 63.74 -9.26
C GLN A 4 -37.74 62.59 -9.89
N ALA A 5 -37.50 62.38 -11.17
CA ALA A 5 -37.83 61.16 -11.89
C ALA A 5 -36.65 60.19 -11.77
N SER A 6 -36.94 58.89 -11.98
CA SER A 6 -35.98 57.85 -12.35
C SER A 6 -35.16 57.25 -11.18
N LEU A 7 -35.45 56.00 -10.82
CA LEU A 7 -34.57 54.90 -11.21
C LEU A 7 -35.25 53.54 -10.98
N LEU A 8 -35.36 52.80 -12.08
CA LEU A 8 -35.51 51.36 -12.10
C LEU A 8 -34.45 50.70 -11.20
N LEU A 9 -34.83 49.73 -10.38
CA LEU A 9 -34.26 48.39 -10.50
C LEU A 9 -35.09 47.39 -9.69
N ALA A 10 -35.85 46.56 -10.41
CA ALA A 10 -36.31 45.27 -9.93
C ALA A 10 -35.08 44.39 -9.65
N GLY A 11 -34.51 44.54 -8.46
CA GLY A 11 -33.50 43.63 -7.94
C GLY A 11 -34.19 42.47 -7.25
N LEU A 12 -34.78 41.56 -8.04
CA LEU A 12 -35.12 40.21 -7.58
C LEU A 12 -33.81 39.62 -7.04
N MET A 13 -33.64 39.63 -5.72
CA MET A 13 -32.60 38.89 -5.03
C MET A 13 -32.86 37.42 -5.33
N LEU A 14 -32.31 36.96 -6.46
CA LEU A 14 -32.09 35.56 -6.76
C LEU A 14 -31.31 35.01 -5.59
N ALA A 15 -32.05 34.43 -4.64
CA ALA A 15 -31.57 33.42 -3.74
C ALA A 15 -30.99 32.34 -4.64
N HIS A 16 -29.70 32.47 -4.94
CA HIS A 16 -28.92 31.35 -5.42
C HIS A 16 -29.11 30.31 -4.32
N PRO A 17 -29.64 29.11 -4.63
CA PRO A 17 -29.46 28.01 -3.71
C PRO A 17 -27.95 27.94 -3.52
N ILE A 18 -27.49 28.31 -2.33
CA ILE A 18 -26.16 27.93 -1.87
C ILE A 18 -26.22 26.42 -1.98
N GLY A 19 -25.60 25.89 -3.04
CA GLY A 19 -25.50 24.47 -3.26
C GLY A 19 -24.91 23.93 -1.97
N LEU A 20 -25.76 23.26 -1.19
CA LEU A 20 -25.31 22.37 -0.16
C LEU A 20 -24.53 21.33 -0.96
N PHE A 21 -23.22 21.52 -1.09
CA PHE A 21 -22.33 20.45 -1.50
C PHE A 21 -22.49 19.41 -0.41
N ALA A 22 -23.44 18.51 -0.63
CA ALA A 22 -23.58 17.31 0.14
C ALA A 22 -22.32 16.51 -0.21
N ALA A 23 -21.30 16.63 0.63
CA ALA A 23 -20.15 15.76 0.58
C ALA A 23 -20.70 14.34 0.55
N GLU A 24 -20.59 13.67 -0.60
CA GLU A 24 -21.10 12.32 -0.74
C GLU A 24 -20.16 11.43 0.06
N THR A 25 -20.57 11.07 1.27
CA THR A 25 -19.83 10.13 2.10
C THR A 25 -20.04 8.74 1.55
N MET A 26 -18.99 8.15 0.99
CA MET A 26 -19.02 6.80 0.45
C MET A 26 -18.22 5.86 1.34
N LYS A 27 -18.82 4.72 1.67
CA LYS A 27 -18.17 3.67 2.45
C LYS A 27 -17.29 2.82 1.55
N VAL A 28 -16.02 2.67 1.90
CA VAL A 28 -15.18 1.60 1.34
C VAL A 28 -15.61 0.28 1.98
N PRO A 29 -16.07 -0.72 1.24
CA PRO A 29 -16.37 -2.02 1.81
C PRO A 29 -15.07 -2.75 2.21
N THR A 30 -15.13 -3.47 3.32
CA THR A 30 -14.10 -4.45 3.71
C THR A 30 -13.90 -5.45 2.57
N GLY A 31 -12.64 -5.84 2.34
CA GLY A 31 -12.28 -6.79 1.28
C GLY A 31 -12.09 -6.16 -0.09
N THR A 32 -12.20 -4.83 -0.23
CA THR A 32 -11.85 -4.14 -1.49
C THR A 32 -10.38 -4.43 -1.83
N PRO A 33 -10.09 -5.02 -3.01
CA PRO A 33 -8.72 -5.30 -3.42
C PRO A 33 -8.02 -4.01 -3.86
N ILE A 34 -6.80 -3.81 -3.38
CA ILE A 34 -5.96 -2.67 -3.67
C ILE A 34 -4.63 -3.19 -4.19
N THR A 35 -4.23 -2.70 -5.36
CA THR A 35 -2.95 -3.04 -5.97
C THR A 35 -1.93 -1.96 -5.61
N LEU A 36 -0.84 -2.37 -4.98
CA LEU A 36 0.19 -1.52 -4.42
C LEU A 36 1.53 -1.86 -5.05
N SER A 37 2.30 -0.87 -5.43
CA SER A 37 3.67 -1.03 -5.90
C SER A 37 4.65 -0.53 -4.85
N LEU A 38 5.71 -1.31 -4.64
CA LEU A 38 6.78 -0.98 -3.70
C LEU A 38 7.63 0.17 -4.27
N MET A 39 7.89 1.20 -3.47
CA MET A 39 8.66 2.37 -3.94
C MET A 39 10.16 2.27 -3.69
N GLU A 40 10.60 1.29 -2.90
CA GLU A 40 11.98 1.16 -2.47
C GLU A 40 12.43 -0.30 -2.52
N THR A 41 13.70 -0.54 -2.83
CA THR A 41 14.23 -1.90 -2.84
C THR A 41 14.51 -2.35 -1.40
N VAL A 42 13.86 -3.42 -0.96
CA VAL A 42 14.02 -3.99 0.39
C VAL A 42 14.66 -5.36 0.28
N SER A 43 15.80 -5.55 0.95
CA SER A 43 16.54 -6.81 0.95
C SER A 43 16.51 -7.46 2.33
N SER A 44 16.48 -8.79 2.40
CA SER A 44 16.54 -9.55 3.66
C SER A 44 17.84 -9.32 4.44
N LYS A 45 18.88 -8.80 3.77
CA LYS A 45 20.17 -8.49 4.35
C LYS A 45 20.24 -7.12 5.02
N THR A 46 19.51 -6.14 4.48
CA THR A 46 19.54 -4.74 4.96
C THR A 46 18.28 -4.33 5.70
N ALA A 47 17.18 -5.07 5.53
CA ALA A 47 15.92 -4.77 6.15
C ALA A 47 15.95 -5.09 7.65
N GLU A 48 15.34 -4.22 8.44
CA GLU A 48 15.17 -4.41 9.87
C GLU A 48 13.71 -4.67 10.21
N VAL A 49 13.45 -5.54 11.19
CA VAL A 49 12.09 -5.75 11.70
C VAL A 49 11.61 -4.45 12.34
N GLY A 50 10.40 -4.02 12.01
CA GLY A 50 9.87 -2.72 12.41
C GLY A 50 10.17 -1.58 11.42
N GLN A 51 10.97 -1.83 10.39
CA GLN A 51 11.23 -0.83 9.35
C GLN A 51 9.95 -0.51 8.59
N ARG A 52 9.62 0.78 8.49
CA ARG A 52 8.50 1.26 7.70
C ARG A 52 8.89 1.28 6.23
N VAL A 53 8.03 0.69 5.40
CA VAL A 53 8.23 0.55 3.96
C VAL A 53 7.15 1.34 3.22
N ARG A 54 7.55 2.15 2.24
CA ARG A 54 6.65 2.97 1.44
C ARG A 54 6.16 2.23 0.20
N PHE A 55 4.86 2.27 0.01
CA PHE A 55 4.16 1.74 -1.16
C PHE A 55 3.37 2.88 -1.83
N THR A 56 3.04 2.69 -3.09
CA THR A 56 2.11 3.56 -3.81
C THR A 56 1.03 2.74 -4.49
N VAL A 57 -0.16 3.32 -4.64
CA VAL A 57 -1.28 2.64 -5.30
C VAL A 57 -1.04 2.60 -6.80
N ASP A 58 -1.04 1.41 -7.40
CA ASP A 58 -0.75 1.25 -8.83
C ASP A 58 -2.00 1.44 -9.71
N SER A 59 -3.19 1.21 -9.17
CA SER A 59 -4.46 1.26 -9.89
C SER A 59 -5.54 1.97 -9.09
N ASP A 60 -6.36 2.79 -9.77
CA ASP A 60 -7.50 3.47 -9.15
C ASP A 60 -8.47 2.44 -8.56
N VAL A 61 -8.86 2.65 -7.31
CA VAL A 61 -9.83 1.79 -6.62
C VAL A 61 -11.18 2.48 -6.64
N LEU A 62 -12.11 1.90 -7.40
CA LEU A 62 -13.48 2.39 -7.50
C LEU A 62 -14.40 1.60 -6.60
N VAL A 63 -15.23 2.30 -5.85
CA VAL A 63 -16.34 1.74 -5.08
C VAL A 63 -17.58 2.51 -5.48
N GLY A 64 -18.70 1.83 -5.73
CA GLY A 64 -19.95 2.51 -6.10
C GLY A 64 -19.84 3.44 -7.33
N GLY A 65 -18.89 3.19 -8.24
CA GLY A 65 -18.66 4.02 -9.43
C GLY A 65 -17.82 5.29 -9.21
N LYS A 66 -17.29 5.52 -8.00
CA LYS A 66 -16.41 6.66 -7.69
C LYS A 66 -15.02 6.19 -7.24
N ILE A 67 -14.00 6.97 -7.59
CA ILE A 67 -12.61 6.70 -7.20
C ILE A 67 -12.44 7.11 -5.73
N LEU A 68 -12.14 6.15 -4.86
CA LEU A 68 -11.89 6.40 -3.44
C LEU A 68 -10.41 6.46 -3.09
N ILE A 69 -9.61 5.69 -3.82
CA ILE A 69 -8.16 5.67 -3.69
C ILE A 69 -7.61 5.85 -5.09
N LYS A 70 -6.88 6.95 -5.30
CA LYS A 70 -6.28 7.27 -6.59
C LYS A 70 -4.96 6.53 -6.77
N LYS A 71 -4.66 6.16 -8.00
CA LYS A 71 -3.32 5.76 -8.43
C LYS A 71 -2.30 6.82 -8.01
N GLY A 72 -1.21 6.37 -7.41
CA GLY A 72 -0.18 7.22 -6.84
C GLY A 72 -0.40 7.57 -5.37
N ALA A 73 -1.54 7.21 -4.75
CA ALA A 73 -1.76 7.47 -3.33
C ALA A 73 -0.72 6.73 -2.46
N SER A 74 -0.35 7.36 -1.35
CA SER A 74 0.66 6.83 -0.44
C SER A 74 0.09 5.67 0.38
N ALA A 75 0.87 4.60 0.49
CA ALA A 75 0.59 3.49 1.39
C ALA A 75 1.83 3.16 2.22
N TRP A 76 1.59 2.60 3.41
CA TRP A 76 2.65 2.23 4.33
C TRP A 76 2.48 0.79 4.80
N GLY A 77 3.61 0.10 4.86
CA GLY A 77 3.77 -1.19 5.49
C GLY A 77 4.93 -1.20 6.45
N GLU A 78 5.13 -2.35 7.08
CA GLU A 78 6.18 -2.61 8.05
C GLU A 78 6.78 -3.99 7.79
N VAL A 79 8.11 -4.08 7.92
CA VAL A 79 8.81 -5.36 7.88
C VAL A 79 8.52 -6.12 9.17
N THR A 80 7.80 -7.23 9.08
CA THR A 80 7.46 -8.07 10.24
C THR A 80 8.48 -9.19 10.47
N ALA A 81 9.26 -9.54 9.44
CA ALA A 81 10.38 -10.46 9.57
C ALA A 81 11.47 -10.11 8.56
N ALA A 82 12.73 -10.05 9.00
CA ALA A 82 13.90 -9.94 8.14
C ALA A 82 15.02 -10.80 8.72
N SER A 83 15.60 -11.66 7.88
CA SER A 83 16.75 -12.49 8.21
C SER A 83 17.65 -12.58 6.99
N ALA A 84 18.92 -12.20 7.16
CA ALA A 84 19.93 -12.35 6.12
C ALA A 84 20.23 -13.83 5.86
N ALA A 85 20.72 -14.14 4.65
CA ALA A 85 21.26 -15.45 4.37
C ALA A 85 22.56 -15.70 5.14
N GLY A 86 22.68 -16.91 5.68
CA GLY A 86 23.80 -17.33 6.52
C GLY A 86 24.74 -18.33 5.83
N MET A 87 25.78 -18.71 6.58
CA MET A 87 26.63 -19.85 6.24
C MET A 87 25.88 -21.17 6.48
N ALA A 88 26.38 -22.29 5.93
CA ALA A 88 25.73 -23.60 6.00
C ALA A 88 24.35 -23.68 5.30
N GLY A 89 24.16 -22.93 4.22
CA GLY A 89 22.95 -23.01 3.39
C GLY A 89 21.67 -22.42 4.02
N ILE A 90 21.82 -21.60 5.07
CA ILE A 90 20.69 -20.91 5.71
C ILE A 90 20.20 -19.81 4.76
N ALA A 91 19.00 -20.00 4.21
CA ALA A 91 18.37 -19.02 3.34
C ALA A 91 17.84 -17.80 4.11
N GLY A 92 17.90 -16.63 3.48
CA GLY A 92 17.30 -15.42 4.01
C GLY A 92 15.76 -15.47 3.97
N ALA A 93 15.12 -14.65 4.80
CA ALA A 93 13.67 -14.49 4.82
C ALA A 93 13.31 -13.01 4.96
N LEU A 94 12.28 -12.59 4.24
CA LEU A 94 11.76 -11.23 4.32
C LEU A 94 10.24 -11.25 4.24
N THR A 95 9.58 -10.68 5.24
CA THR A 95 8.12 -10.56 5.32
C THR A 95 7.75 -9.11 5.57
N ILE A 96 6.86 -8.58 4.73
CA ILE A 96 6.32 -7.24 4.84
C ILE A 96 4.81 -7.34 5.05
N SER A 97 4.32 -6.61 6.04
CA SER A 97 2.89 -6.43 6.31
C SER A 97 2.46 -5.02 5.93
N LEU A 98 1.43 -4.91 5.11
CA LEU A 98 0.81 -3.64 4.78
C LEU A 98 -0.19 -3.26 5.87
N GLN A 99 -0.26 -1.97 6.22
CA GLN A 99 -1.03 -1.49 7.36
C GLN A 99 -2.05 -0.42 6.98
N ILE A 100 -1.64 0.60 6.23
CA ILE A 100 -2.48 1.76 5.95
C ILE A 100 -2.28 2.27 4.51
N VAL A 101 -3.34 2.83 3.95
CA VAL A 101 -3.34 3.54 2.66
C VAL A 101 -4.09 4.86 2.80
N GLU A 102 -3.62 5.89 2.12
CA GLU A 102 -4.24 7.21 2.08
C GLU A 102 -5.33 7.27 1.00
N ALA A 103 -6.51 7.73 1.37
CA ALA A 103 -7.64 8.00 0.47
C ALA A 103 -7.52 9.36 -0.22
N ILE A 104 -8.40 9.63 -1.19
CA ILE A 104 -8.45 10.92 -1.89
C ILE A 104 -8.75 12.13 -0.98
N ASP A 105 -9.43 11.91 0.14
CA ASP A 105 -9.79 12.93 1.13
C ASP A 105 -8.72 13.08 2.24
N GLY A 106 -7.61 12.33 2.15
CA GLY A 106 -6.56 12.24 3.16
C GLY A 106 -6.89 11.29 4.32
N THR A 107 -8.03 10.58 4.27
CA THR A 107 -8.39 9.60 5.29
C THR A 107 -7.46 8.39 5.22
N MET A 108 -6.96 7.95 6.37
CA MET A 108 -6.12 6.76 6.49
C MET A 108 -6.99 5.51 6.61
N ILE A 109 -6.99 4.67 5.58
CA ILE A 109 -7.74 3.42 5.55
C ILE A 109 -6.83 2.29 6.02
N PRO A 110 -7.22 1.50 7.05
CA PRO A 110 -6.47 0.33 7.45
C PRO A 110 -6.64 -0.79 6.41
N ILE A 111 -5.50 -1.28 5.92
CA ILE A 111 -5.40 -2.39 4.98
C ILE A 111 -4.60 -3.52 5.62
N SER A 112 -4.85 -4.74 5.17
CA SER A 112 -4.06 -5.90 5.56
C SER A 112 -3.67 -6.71 4.36
N SER A 113 -2.38 -7.01 4.34
CA SER A 113 -1.80 -8.02 3.48
C SER A 113 -0.42 -8.34 4.03
N THR A 114 -0.10 -9.62 4.06
CA THR A 114 1.23 -10.08 4.46
C THR A 114 1.84 -10.80 3.28
N LYS A 115 3.00 -10.33 2.84
CA LYS A 115 3.74 -10.96 1.75
C LYS A 115 5.15 -11.24 2.25
N GLY A 116 5.43 -12.54 2.37
CA GLY A 116 6.73 -13.06 2.72
C GLY A 116 7.34 -13.80 1.54
N ALA A 117 8.64 -13.63 1.36
CA ALA A 117 9.43 -14.47 0.48
C ALA A 117 10.60 -15.05 1.29
N LYS A 118 10.91 -16.32 1.00
CA LYS A 118 11.99 -17.08 1.63
C LYS A 118 12.93 -17.54 0.53
N GLY A 119 14.23 -17.38 0.73
CA GLY A 119 15.23 -17.81 -0.24
C GLY A 119 15.21 -19.34 -0.38
N GLU A 120 15.63 -19.84 -1.54
CA GLU A 120 15.71 -21.29 -1.76
C GLU A 120 16.82 -21.89 -0.89
N SER A 121 16.44 -22.78 0.04
CA SER A 121 17.41 -23.57 0.78
C SER A 121 17.89 -24.73 -0.08
N LYS A 122 19.15 -24.70 -0.54
CA LYS A 122 19.78 -25.78 -1.33
C LYS A 122 19.90 -27.13 -0.59
N LEU A 123 19.48 -27.18 0.67
CA LEU A 123 19.47 -28.38 1.52
C LEU A 123 18.46 -29.46 1.07
N ALA A 124 17.43 -29.11 0.28
CA ALA A 124 16.38 -30.05 -0.11
C ALA A 124 16.70 -30.90 -1.36
N GLN A 125 17.71 -30.55 -2.17
CA GLN A 125 18.02 -31.27 -3.42
C GLN A 125 19.25 -32.19 -3.37
N SER A 126 20.00 -32.21 -2.27
CA SER A 126 21.25 -32.98 -2.18
C SER A 126 21.16 -34.12 -1.16
N VAL A 127 20.30 -35.11 -1.43
CA VAL A 127 20.30 -36.41 -0.71
C VAL A 127 21.49 -37.31 -1.15
N ALA A 128 22.28 -36.91 -2.17
CA ALA A 128 23.27 -37.79 -2.80
C ALA A 128 24.75 -37.58 -2.38
N ILE A 129 25.11 -36.62 -1.52
CA ILE A 129 26.54 -36.31 -1.24
C ILE A 129 26.77 -36.12 0.28
N THR A 130 26.60 -37.18 1.07
CA THR A 130 26.54 -37.03 2.55
C THR A 130 27.84 -37.39 3.29
N ALA A 131 28.87 -37.94 2.65
CA ALA A 131 30.06 -38.41 3.39
C ALA A 131 31.31 -37.50 3.29
N LEU A 132 31.54 -36.82 2.17
CA LEU A 132 32.74 -35.97 1.96
C LEU A 132 32.44 -34.46 1.99
N CYS A 133 31.16 -34.06 1.87
CA CYS A 133 30.75 -32.66 1.78
C CYS A 133 30.59 -31.92 3.11
N CYS A 134 30.66 -32.59 4.27
CA CYS A 134 30.42 -31.93 5.56
C CYS A 134 31.40 -30.77 5.84
N ILE A 135 32.64 -30.86 5.36
CA ILE A 135 33.64 -29.77 5.46
C ILE A 135 33.32 -28.63 4.47
N PHE A 136 32.78 -28.94 3.29
CA PHE A 136 32.41 -27.95 2.26
C PHE A 136 31.02 -27.33 2.43
N ALA A 137 30.12 -27.97 3.18
CA ALA A 137 28.77 -27.48 3.44
C ALA A 137 28.77 -26.14 4.19
N ILE A 138 29.80 -25.87 5.00
CA ILE A 138 29.99 -24.58 5.70
C ILE A 138 30.25 -23.43 4.71
N PHE A 139 30.85 -23.71 3.54
CA PHE A 139 31.10 -22.73 2.49
C PHE A 139 29.88 -22.45 1.59
N MET A 140 28.80 -23.24 1.71
CA MET A 140 27.56 -22.98 0.98
C MET A 140 26.84 -21.79 1.61
N LYS A 141 26.72 -20.70 0.85
CA LYS A 141 25.94 -19.52 1.23
C LYS A 141 24.48 -19.75 0.83
N GLY A 142 23.55 -19.44 1.74
CA GLY A 142 22.15 -19.33 1.37
C GLY A 142 21.91 -18.15 0.42
N GLU A 143 20.74 -18.12 -0.22
CA GLU A 143 20.34 -17.02 -1.09
C GLU A 143 19.56 -15.97 -0.29
N ASP A 144 19.91 -14.70 -0.50
CA ASP A 144 19.19 -13.55 0.04
C ASP A 144 17.94 -13.27 -0.79
N VAL A 145 16.90 -12.74 -0.13
CA VAL A 145 15.65 -12.34 -0.79
C VAL A 145 15.65 -10.83 -0.95
N THR A 146 15.40 -10.35 -2.17
CA THR A 146 15.28 -8.91 -2.43
C THR A 146 13.98 -8.63 -3.17
N PHE A 147 13.18 -7.73 -2.61
CA PHE A 147 12.04 -7.15 -3.30
C PHE A 147 12.48 -5.88 -4.01
N GLN A 148 12.36 -5.86 -5.33
CA GLN A 148 12.72 -4.70 -6.13
C GLN A 148 11.59 -3.66 -6.10
N THR A 149 11.98 -2.39 -6.25
CA THR A 149 11.02 -1.31 -6.53
C THR A 149 10.14 -1.66 -7.74
N GLY A 150 8.87 -1.27 -7.69
CA GLY A 150 7.86 -1.58 -8.69
C GLY A 150 7.21 -2.96 -8.54
N SER A 151 7.64 -3.78 -7.57
CA SER A 151 6.96 -5.05 -7.28
C SER A 151 5.52 -4.82 -6.86
N ILE A 152 4.60 -5.56 -7.47
CA ILE A 152 3.16 -5.40 -7.29
C ILE A 152 2.66 -6.32 -6.17
N TYR A 153 1.89 -5.76 -5.25
CA TYR A 153 1.30 -6.43 -4.10
C TYR A 153 -0.19 -6.16 -4.04
N SER A 154 -0.98 -7.20 -3.80
CA SER A 154 -2.41 -7.06 -3.53
C SER A 154 -2.64 -6.95 -2.02
N ALA A 155 -3.42 -5.96 -1.60
CA ALA A 155 -3.90 -5.80 -0.24
C ALA A 155 -5.41 -5.63 -0.18
N TYR A 156 -5.97 -5.82 1.01
CA TYR A 156 -7.40 -5.77 1.24
C TYR A 156 -7.74 -4.79 2.35
N VAL A 157 -8.84 -4.07 2.20
CA VAL A 157 -9.36 -3.17 3.23
C VAL A 157 -9.88 -3.99 4.40
N LEU A 158 -9.43 -3.69 5.63
CA LEU A 158 -9.85 -4.42 6.83
C LEU A 158 -11.16 -3.88 7.42
N ALA A 159 -11.33 -2.56 7.42
CA ALA A 159 -12.46 -1.91 8.07
C ALA A 159 -13.20 -1.02 7.08
N PRO A 160 -14.54 -0.95 7.18
CA PRO A 160 -15.28 0.00 6.38
C PRO A 160 -15.01 1.41 6.89
N VAL A 161 -14.55 2.29 6.00
CA VAL A 161 -14.28 3.69 6.31
C VAL A 161 -15.15 4.57 5.42
N GLU A 162 -15.79 5.57 6.00
CA GLU A 162 -16.53 6.61 5.30
C GLU A 162 -15.54 7.64 4.76
N ILE A 163 -15.50 7.79 3.44
CA ILE A 163 -14.64 8.74 2.74
C ILE A 163 -15.52 9.84 2.19
N LYS A 164 -15.14 11.10 2.39
CA LYS A 164 -15.84 12.24 1.80
C LYS A 164 -15.38 12.41 0.37
N ILE A 165 -16.33 12.36 -0.56
CA ILE A 165 -16.07 12.71 -1.95
C ILE A 165 -16.66 14.11 -2.17
N ASP A 166 -15.78 15.09 -2.38
CA ASP A 166 -16.13 16.43 -2.89
C ASP A 166 -16.16 16.47 -4.42
#